data_AF-A0AAW8D322-F1
#
_entry.id   AF-A0AAW8D322-F1
#
_cell.length_a   1.000
_cell.length_b   1.000
_cell.length_c   1.000
_cell.angle_alpha   90.00
_cell.angle_beta   90.00
_cell.angle_gamma   90.00
#
_symmetry.space_group_name_H-M   'P 1'
#
loop_
_entity.id
_entity.type
_entity.pdbx_description
1 polymer ?
#
loop_
_entity_poly.entity_id
_entity_poly.type
_entity_poly.pdbx_seq_one_letter_code
_entity_poly.pdbx_strand_id
1 'polypeptide(L)'
;MSDVDGFLPSTKAPLFGNGPWPVAANYEIQVLGLPPVTIDSTAFGFCGGMAFLAKDIFEAGTPQLRGTDSQAVPVSVVHHILSRLIDSFDGPGVVGDWLVATSELDHRTIFGGDGLFAQTVDEASKVMATIDAGTLCPIGVVLVQSAAPWAVFHNHVELVYGYDLADSQLTLHVYDCNYPGRDDITISLDIGSRIPAKAIETNGTDGSFYGSQPGRIRGFFVLPYSPADPSPLYVDDGAVSIQTPPPPLMSPSQSATVILSATNYGTTSWDPGAGYRLGSQDPQDNTEWGTGRIKIPTVIDPGATAVLNFDITAPSSSGNIGFEWQMVRESVHWFGTPSTAIAVPVGIESPQCSALEAQYAGLASQLDDLQQEISLIDWADPITARQTALAISRKIDAIQPLVASIEKSMASLGCLPPTFKGKATAPLTKTSQP
;
A
#
# COMPACT_ATOMS: atom_id res chain seq x y z
N MET A 1 3.15 -18.85 -34.06
CA MET A 1 2.78 -17.93 -32.99
C MET A 1 1.73 -18.64 -32.16
N SER A 2 2.02 -18.83 -30.87
CA SER A 2 1.06 -19.34 -29.89
C SER A 2 1.33 -18.65 -28.57
N ASP A 3 0.27 -18.38 -27.82
CA ASP A 3 0.32 -17.81 -26.49
C ASP A 3 -0.66 -18.52 -25.56
N VAL A 4 -0.42 -18.42 -24.26
CA VAL A 4 -1.34 -18.93 -23.25
C VAL A 4 -2.45 -17.92 -23.04
N ASP A 5 -3.64 -18.25 -23.54
CA ASP A 5 -4.83 -17.40 -23.52
C ASP A 5 -5.06 -16.72 -22.16
N GLY A 6 -5.07 -15.38 -22.18
CA GLY A 6 -5.41 -14.57 -21.02
C GLY A 6 -4.29 -14.37 -20.00
N PHE A 7 -3.06 -14.83 -20.28
CA PHE A 7 -1.88 -14.47 -19.49
C PHE A 7 -1.08 -13.33 -20.13
N LEU A 8 -0.90 -12.25 -19.38
CA LEU A 8 0.14 -11.25 -19.64
C LEU A 8 0.81 -10.90 -18.30
N PRO A 9 2.15 -10.75 -18.27
CA PRO A 9 2.87 -10.28 -17.09
C PRO A 9 2.23 -9.05 -16.42
N SER A 10 1.83 -8.05 -17.20
CA SER A 10 1.23 -6.79 -16.73
C SER A 10 -0.11 -6.95 -16.03
N THR A 11 -0.85 -8.04 -16.28
CA THR A 11 -2.22 -8.23 -15.76
C THR A 11 -2.40 -9.45 -14.88
N LYS A 12 -1.48 -10.42 -14.94
CA LYS A 12 -1.60 -11.71 -14.22
C LYS A 12 -0.43 -12.04 -13.29
N ALA A 13 0.77 -11.54 -13.59
CA ALA A 13 1.93 -11.78 -12.72
C ALA A 13 2.02 -10.74 -11.59
N PRO A 14 2.69 -11.06 -10.47
CA PRO A 14 2.96 -10.08 -9.42
C PRO A 14 3.66 -8.82 -9.96
N LEU A 15 3.26 -7.64 -9.45
CA LEU A 15 3.84 -6.35 -9.87
C LEU A 15 5.01 -5.87 -9.00
N PHE A 16 5.31 -6.55 -7.90
CA PHE A 16 6.53 -6.31 -7.14
C PHE A 16 7.70 -7.08 -7.76
N GLY A 17 8.88 -6.47 -7.72
CA GLY A 17 10.09 -7.04 -8.32
C GLY A 17 10.66 -8.21 -7.51
N ASN A 18 11.67 -8.85 -8.07
CA ASN A 18 12.43 -9.92 -7.47
C ASN A 18 13.43 -9.45 -6.38
N GLY A 19 12.93 -8.66 -5.44
CA GLY A 19 13.71 -8.04 -4.38
C GLY A 19 14.10 -6.58 -4.67
N PRO A 20 14.83 -5.92 -3.74
CA PRO A 20 15.30 -6.50 -2.48
C PRO A 20 14.13 -6.87 -1.56
N TRP A 21 14.30 -7.88 -0.69
CA TRP A 21 13.25 -8.36 0.22
C TRP A 21 13.42 -7.79 1.65
N PRO A 22 12.35 -7.78 2.48
CA PRO A 22 12.41 -7.22 3.84
C PRO A 22 13.55 -7.86 4.65
N VAL A 23 14.32 -7.09 5.44
CA VAL A 23 15.49 -7.60 6.19
C VAL A 23 15.16 -8.76 7.14
N ALA A 24 13.92 -8.80 7.63
CA ALA A 24 13.42 -9.92 8.44
C ALA A 24 13.39 -11.27 7.67
N ALA A 25 13.66 -11.25 6.37
CA ALA A 25 13.61 -12.37 5.46
C ALA A 25 14.98 -13.03 5.17
N ASN A 26 15.98 -12.89 6.05
CA ASN A 26 17.23 -13.63 5.88
C ASN A 26 17.07 -15.10 6.26
N TYR A 27 17.34 -16.02 5.33
CA TYR A 27 17.18 -17.46 5.55
C TYR A 27 18.37 -18.28 5.05
N GLU A 28 18.63 -19.36 5.77
CA GLU A 28 19.43 -20.46 5.25
C GLU A 28 18.50 -21.38 4.46
N ILE A 29 18.80 -21.57 3.18
CA ILE A 29 18.10 -22.56 2.36
C ILE A 29 18.93 -23.84 2.28
N GLN A 30 18.23 -24.97 2.29
CA GLN A 30 18.81 -26.29 2.05
C GLN A 30 18.10 -26.92 0.86
N VAL A 31 18.80 -26.98 -0.26
CA VAL A 31 18.35 -27.70 -1.45
C VAL A 31 19.05 -29.04 -1.48
N LEU A 32 18.28 -30.12 -1.57
CA LEU A 32 18.83 -31.48 -1.57
C LEU A 32 19.81 -31.66 -2.75
N GLY A 33 21.07 -31.98 -2.46
CA GLY A 33 22.11 -32.13 -3.47
C GLY A 33 23.01 -30.91 -3.66
N LEU A 34 22.75 -29.80 -2.95
CA LEU A 34 23.63 -28.63 -2.87
C LEU A 34 24.10 -28.40 -1.43
N PRO A 35 25.26 -27.75 -1.23
CA PRO A 35 25.65 -27.26 0.09
C PRO A 35 24.60 -26.28 0.65
N PRO A 36 24.39 -26.21 1.97
CA PRO A 36 23.57 -25.16 2.57
C PRO A 36 24.09 -23.78 2.16
N VAL A 37 23.18 -22.89 1.79
CA VAL A 37 23.52 -21.51 1.42
C VAL A 37 22.68 -20.57 2.26
N THR A 38 23.35 -19.67 2.97
CA THR A 38 22.69 -18.51 3.56
C THR A 38 22.37 -17.54 2.44
N ILE A 39 21.09 -17.37 2.15
CA ILE A 39 20.63 -16.34 1.25
C ILE A 39 20.47 -15.04 2.04
N ASP A 40 21.29 -14.05 1.69
CA ASP A 40 21.03 -12.66 2.04
C ASP A 40 19.87 -12.15 1.18
N SER A 41 18.69 -12.07 1.78
CA SER A 41 17.45 -11.65 1.12
C SER A 41 17.47 -10.21 0.60
N THR A 42 18.45 -9.41 1.03
CA THR A 42 18.63 -8.05 0.53
C THR A 42 19.41 -7.99 -0.78
N ALA A 43 20.16 -9.04 -1.12
CA ALA A 43 21.00 -9.11 -2.33
C ALA A 43 20.59 -10.24 -3.29
N PHE A 44 19.89 -11.26 -2.81
CA PHE A 44 19.54 -12.44 -3.57
C PHE A 44 18.07 -12.41 -4.03
N GLY A 45 17.85 -12.64 -5.31
CA GLY A 45 16.50 -12.75 -5.89
C GLY A 45 15.88 -14.14 -5.67
N PHE A 46 14.57 -14.21 -5.55
CA PHE A 46 13.78 -15.44 -5.48
C PHE A 46 13.11 -15.76 -6.82
N CYS A 47 13.84 -15.66 -7.93
CA CYS A 47 13.27 -15.76 -9.27
C CYS A 47 12.52 -17.07 -9.53
N GLY A 48 13.05 -18.20 -9.07
CA GLY A 48 12.35 -19.50 -9.14
C GLY A 48 11.02 -19.49 -8.39
N GLY A 49 11.02 -18.90 -7.20
CA GLY A 49 9.80 -18.71 -6.41
C GLY A 49 8.79 -17.83 -7.12
N MET A 50 9.22 -16.69 -7.67
CA MET A 50 8.37 -15.73 -8.37
C MET A 50 7.76 -16.30 -9.65
N ALA A 51 8.53 -17.06 -10.45
CA ALA A 51 8.04 -17.70 -11.66
C ALA A 51 6.97 -18.76 -11.35
N PHE A 52 7.22 -19.61 -10.35
CA PHE A 52 6.25 -20.62 -9.90
C PHE A 52 5.01 -19.97 -9.31
N LEU A 53 5.19 -18.91 -8.51
CA LEU A 53 4.12 -18.11 -7.94
C LEU A 53 3.19 -17.51 -9.01
N ALA A 54 3.77 -16.90 -10.05
CA ALA A 54 3.00 -16.29 -11.12
C ALA A 54 2.15 -17.35 -11.86
N LYS A 55 2.69 -18.56 -12.03
CA LYS A 55 1.96 -19.69 -12.59
C LYS A 55 0.84 -20.17 -11.65
N ASP A 56 1.12 -20.30 -10.34
CA ASP A 56 0.13 -20.69 -9.33
C ASP A 56 -1.07 -19.72 -9.32
N ILE A 57 -0.80 -18.40 -9.32
CA ILE A 57 -1.84 -17.34 -9.35
C ILE A 57 -2.72 -17.47 -10.59
N PHE A 58 -2.08 -17.64 -11.77
CA PHE A 58 -2.82 -17.70 -13.03
C PHE A 58 -3.68 -18.96 -13.12
N GLU A 59 -3.12 -20.13 -12.81
CA GLU A 59 -3.83 -21.41 -12.92
C GLU A 59 -4.95 -21.55 -11.88
N ALA A 60 -4.78 -20.97 -10.70
CA ALA A 60 -5.84 -20.89 -9.69
C ALA A 60 -6.92 -19.85 -10.04
N GLY A 61 -6.70 -18.99 -11.03
CA GLY A 61 -7.61 -17.90 -11.40
C GLY A 61 -7.75 -16.83 -10.32
N THR A 62 -6.75 -16.68 -9.45
CA THR A 62 -6.79 -15.72 -8.35
C THR A 62 -6.38 -14.31 -8.82
N PRO A 63 -6.76 -13.25 -8.08
CA PRO A 63 -6.43 -11.87 -8.49
C PRO A 63 -4.92 -11.60 -8.55
N GLN A 64 -4.50 -10.73 -9.47
CA GLN A 64 -3.11 -10.27 -9.53
C GLN A 64 -2.68 -9.61 -8.22
N LEU A 65 -1.45 -9.87 -7.78
CA LEU A 65 -0.83 -9.12 -6.69
C LEU A 65 -0.31 -7.77 -7.22
N ARG A 66 -1.00 -6.68 -6.86
CA ARG A 66 -0.79 -5.35 -7.45
C ARG A 66 0.18 -4.46 -6.68
N GLY A 67 0.69 -4.92 -5.54
CA GLY A 67 1.75 -4.21 -4.82
C GLY A 67 3.02 -4.14 -5.66
N THR A 68 3.72 -3.01 -5.62
CA THR A 68 4.92 -2.76 -6.44
C THR A 68 6.23 -2.72 -5.64
N ASP A 69 6.14 -2.74 -4.31
CA ASP A 69 7.29 -2.70 -3.41
C ASP A 69 7.52 -4.04 -2.71
N SER A 70 8.58 -4.73 -3.09
CA SER A 70 8.97 -6.03 -2.51
C SER A 70 9.36 -5.94 -1.04
N GLN A 71 9.81 -4.78 -0.55
CA GLN A 71 10.11 -4.55 0.88
C GLN A 71 8.84 -4.41 1.74
N ALA A 72 7.70 -4.09 1.13
CA ALA A 72 6.43 -3.98 1.81
C ALA A 72 5.67 -5.32 1.88
N VAL A 73 6.17 -6.38 1.22
CA VAL A 73 5.54 -7.69 1.21
C VAL A 73 5.61 -8.32 2.61
N PRO A 74 4.49 -8.79 3.19
CA PRO A 74 4.48 -9.45 4.50
C PRO A 74 5.40 -10.67 4.54
N VAL A 75 6.08 -10.87 5.67
CA VAL A 75 7.06 -11.98 5.86
C VAL A 75 6.44 -13.36 5.58
N SER A 76 5.16 -13.55 5.89
CA SER A 76 4.44 -14.81 5.58
C SER A 76 4.37 -15.09 4.08
N VAL A 77 4.19 -14.06 3.26
CA VAL A 77 4.17 -14.15 1.80
C VAL A 77 5.58 -14.43 1.28
N VAL A 78 6.60 -13.79 1.87
CA VAL A 78 8.00 -14.07 1.55
C VAL A 78 8.37 -15.53 1.84
N HIS A 79 7.92 -16.10 2.96
CA HIS A 79 8.10 -17.53 3.25
C HIS A 79 7.48 -18.44 2.19
N HIS A 80 6.30 -18.08 1.69
CA HIS A 80 5.66 -18.85 0.61
C HIS A 80 6.49 -18.78 -0.67
N ILE A 81 6.96 -17.59 -1.07
CA ILE A 81 7.84 -17.41 -2.23
C ILE A 81 9.11 -18.25 -2.10
N LEU A 82 9.70 -18.32 -0.91
CA LEU A 82 10.87 -19.16 -0.63
C LEU A 82 10.58 -20.66 -0.73
N SER A 83 9.40 -21.10 -0.28
CA SER A 83 8.97 -22.49 -0.50
C SER A 83 8.93 -22.80 -2.00
N ARG A 84 8.35 -21.89 -2.80
CA ARG A 84 8.29 -22.05 -4.26
C ARG A 84 9.66 -21.96 -4.93
N LEU A 85 10.59 -21.20 -4.36
CA LEU A 85 11.99 -21.20 -4.80
C LEU A 85 12.60 -22.59 -4.61
N ILE A 86 12.41 -23.22 -3.45
CA ILE A 86 12.89 -24.58 -3.21
C ILE A 86 12.23 -25.57 -4.16
N ASP A 87 10.91 -25.46 -4.39
CA ASP A 87 10.17 -26.31 -5.32
C ASP A 87 10.70 -26.20 -6.76
N SER A 88 11.25 -25.04 -7.16
CA SER A 88 11.88 -24.87 -8.49
C SER A 88 13.18 -25.65 -8.67
N PHE A 89 13.76 -26.16 -7.57
CA PHE A 89 14.87 -27.11 -7.58
C PHE A 89 14.42 -28.54 -7.25
N ASP A 90 13.15 -28.75 -6.87
CA ASP A 90 12.64 -30.05 -6.49
C ASP A 90 12.23 -30.87 -7.72
N GLY A 91 12.51 -32.17 -7.66
CA GLY A 91 12.22 -33.11 -8.73
C GLY A 91 13.41 -33.98 -9.14
N PRO A 92 13.15 -35.13 -9.80
CA PRO A 92 14.21 -36.05 -10.19
C PRO A 92 15.17 -35.38 -11.20
N GLY A 93 16.41 -35.17 -10.79
CA GLY A 93 17.48 -34.71 -11.69
C GLY A 93 17.62 -33.19 -11.85
N VAL A 94 16.69 -32.36 -11.36
CA VAL A 94 16.69 -30.89 -11.60
C VAL A 94 17.98 -30.21 -11.14
N VAL A 95 18.45 -30.52 -9.93
CA VAL A 95 19.74 -30.01 -9.43
C VAL A 95 20.90 -30.50 -10.30
N GLY A 96 20.82 -31.74 -10.79
CA GLY A 96 21.78 -32.30 -11.74
C GLY A 96 21.79 -31.53 -13.06
N ASP A 97 20.61 -31.24 -13.63
CA ASP A 97 20.45 -30.47 -14.85
C ASP A 97 21.04 -29.07 -14.69
N TRP A 98 20.77 -28.40 -13.57
CA TRP A 98 21.40 -27.13 -13.24
C TRP A 98 22.93 -27.21 -13.17
N LEU A 99 23.48 -28.21 -12.49
CA LEU A 99 24.94 -28.38 -12.36
C LEU A 99 25.60 -28.69 -13.70
N VAL A 100 24.97 -29.53 -14.53
CA VAL A 100 25.44 -29.85 -15.87
C VAL A 100 25.40 -28.61 -16.74
N ALA A 101 24.24 -27.98 -16.88
CA ALA A 101 24.06 -26.80 -17.74
C ALA A 101 24.98 -25.62 -17.34
N THR A 102 25.18 -25.42 -16.03
CA THR A 102 26.08 -24.37 -15.52
C THR A 102 27.56 -24.68 -15.81
N SER A 103 27.97 -25.95 -15.80
CA SER A 103 29.39 -26.31 -15.99
C SER A 103 29.78 -26.54 -17.45
N GLU A 104 28.83 -26.92 -18.30
CA GLU A 104 29.07 -27.29 -19.69
C GLU A 104 29.54 -26.11 -20.55
N LEU A 105 30.17 -26.40 -21.68
CA LEU A 105 30.51 -25.40 -22.69
C LEU A 105 29.31 -25.12 -23.61
N ASP A 106 29.23 -23.90 -24.15
CA ASP A 106 28.13 -23.51 -25.04
C ASP A 106 28.09 -24.32 -26.34
N HIS A 107 29.25 -24.83 -26.77
CA HIS A 107 29.46 -25.44 -28.08
C HIS A 107 29.98 -26.86 -27.96
N ARG A 108 29.76 -27.62 -29.04
CA ARG A 108 30.25 -28.99 -29.17
C ARG A 108 31.76 -29.08 -28.96
N THR A 109 32.17 -30.06 -28.17
CA THR A 109 33.57 -30.45 -28.02
C THR A 109 33.77 -31.93 -28.33
N ILE A 110 35.00 -32.31 -28.69
CA ILE A 110 35.34 -33.68 -29.07
C ILE A 110 35.07 -34.68 -27.92
N PHE A 111 35.25 -34.24 -26.67
CA PHE A 111 35.14 -35.10 -25.48
C PHE A 111 33.96 -34.76 -24.57
N GLY A 112 33.28 -33.62 -24.78
CA GLY A 112 32.25 -33.09 -23.88
C GLY A 112 30.85 -32.99 -24.50
N GLY A 113 30.58 -33.68 -25.61
CA GLY A 113 29.24 -33.72 -26.22
C GLY A 113 28.91 -32.49 -27.06
N ASP A 114 27.62 -32.31 -27.36
CA ASP A 114 27.12 -31.30 -28.30
C ASP A 114 27.01 -29.88 -27.70
N GLY A 115 27.14 -29.74 -26.38
CA GLY A 115 27.15 -28.46 -25.66
C GLY A 115 25.76 -27.96 -25.24
N LEU A 116 25.74 -26.94 -24.39
CA LEU A 116 24.53 -26.36 -23.80
C LEU A 116 23.56 -25.79 -24.86
N PHE A 117 24.07 -25.17 -25.93
CA PHE A 117 23.20 -24.65 -27.00
C PHE A 117 22.40 -25.77 -27.67
N ALA A 118 23.04 -26.91 -27.96
CA ALA A 118 22.38 -28.04 -28.60
C ALA A 118 21.29 -28.66 -27.71
N GLN A 119 21.49 -28.64 -26.38
CA GLN A 119 20.47 -29.05 -25.41
C GLN A 119 19.31 -28.03 -25.38
N THR A 120 19.63 -26.73 -25.38
CA THR A 120 18.61 -25.67 -25.42
C THR A 120 17.71 -25.77 -26.66
N VAL A 121 18.28 -26.11 -27.82
CA VAL A 121 17.50 -26.37 -29.05
C VAL A 121 16.56 -27.57 -28.88
N ASP A 122 16.97 -28.62 -28.17
CA ASP A 122 16.10 -29.76 -27.88
C ASP A 122 14.95 -29.35 -26.91
N GLU A 123 15.27 -28.55 -25.89
CA GLU A 123 14.31 -28.02 -24.90
C GLU A 123 13.28 -27.07 -25.52
N ALA A 124 13.65 -26.31 -26.55
CA ALA A 124 12.74 -25.40 -27.25
C ALA A 124 11.48 -26.11 -27.79
N SER A 125 11.63 -27.36 -28.24
CA SER A 125 10.48 -28.16 -28.71
C SER A 125 9.50 -28.50 -27.58
N LYS A 126 10.00 -28.71 -26.37
CA LYS A 126 9.18 -28.98 -25.17
C LYS A 126 8.46 -27.71 -24.71
N VAL A 127 9.13 -26.56 -24.77
CA VAL A 127 8.52 -25.25 -24.48
C VAL A 127 7.35 -25.01 -25.43
N MET A 128 7.57 -25.11 -26.75
CA MET A 128 6.51 -24.90 -27.74
C MET A 128 5.33 -25.85 -27.52
N ALA A 129 5.59 -27.14 -27.28
CA ALA A 129 4.52 -28.12 -26.99
C ALA A 129 3.72 -27.77 -25.72
N THR A 130 4.36 -27.21 -24.71
CA THR A 130 3.71 -26.78 -23.46
C THR A 130 2.82 -25.55 -23.69
N ILE A 131 3.30 -24.57 -24.46
CA ILE A 131 2.53 -23.39 -24.84
C ILE A 131 1.35 -23.76 -25.75
N ASP A 132 1.56 -24.63 -26.73
CA ASP A 132 0.50 -25.13 -27.62
C ASP A 132 -0.59 -25.89 -26.85
N ALA A 133 -0.24 -26.47 -25.69
CA ALA A 133 -1.17 -27.08 -24.76
C ALA A 133 -1.88 -26.06 -23.83
N GLY A 134 -1.67 -24.76 -24.04
CA GLY A 134 -2.27 -23.67 -23.26
C GLY A 134 -1.72 -23.55 -21.84
N THR A 135 -0.50 -24.02 -21.59
CA THR A 135 0.10 -24.07 -20.26
C THR A 135 1.36 -23.21 -20.20
N LEU A 136 1.52 -22.40 -19.14
CA LEU A 136 2.74 -21.61 -18.92
C LEU A 136 3.93 -22.55 -18.66
N CYS A 137 5.11 -22.24 -19.22
CA CYS A 137 6.27 -23.14 -19.14
C CYS A 137 7.40 -22.50 -18.33
N PRO A 138 7.68 -22.93 -17.08
CA PRO A 138 8.82 -22.44 -16.34
C PRO A 138 10.12 -22.98 -16.94
N ILE A 139 11.12 -22.11 -17.08
CA ILE A 139 12.43 -22.45 -17.63
C ILE A 139 13.55 -21.98 -16.71
N GLY A 140 14.58 -22.82 -16.59
CA GLY A 140 15.86 -22.43 -16.00
C GLY A 140 16.70 -21.74 -17.07
N VAL A 141 17.06 -20.48 -16.85
CA VAL A 141 17.85 -19.65 -17.75
C VAL A 141 19.30 -19.62 -17.28
N VAL A 142 20.22 -20.13 -18.10
CA VAL A 142 21.64 -20.27 -17.78
C VAL A 142 22.38 -18.99 -18.16
N LEU A 143 22.95 -18.31 -17.18
CA LEU A 143 23.64 -17.03 -17.34
C LEU A 143 25.16 -17.16 -17.18
N VAL A 144 25.61 -18.08 -16.33
CA VAL A 144 27.02 -18.23 -15.95
C VAL A 144 27.60 -19.58 -16.41
N GLN A 145 28.92 -19.62 -16.55
CA GLN A 145 29.67 -20.87 -16.73
C GLN A 145 30.57 -21.12 -15.51
N SER A 146 30.33 -22.20 -14.77
CA SER A 146 31.12 -22.54 -13.59
C SER A 146 30.98 -24.00 -13.20
N ALA A 147 32.08 -24.61 -12.75
CA ALA A 147 32.06 -25.95 -12.14
C ALA A 147 31.73 -25.91 -10.63
N ALA A 148 31.58 -24.72 -10.05
CA ALA A 148 31.27 -24.58 -8.64
C ALA A 148 29.78 -24.87 -8.37
N PRO A 149 29.43 -25.78 -7.44
CA PRO A 149 28.02 -26.16 -7.23
C PRO A 149 27.10 -25.00 -6.84
N TRP A 150 27.62 -23.98 -6.14
CA TRP A 150 26.85 -22.81 -5.74
C TRP A 150 26.58 -21.82 -6.89
N ALA A 151 27.24 -21.97 -8.04
CA ALA A 151 27.04 -21.06 -9.16
C ALA A 151 25.65 -21.21 -9.83
N VAL A 152 24.93 -22.29 -9.52
CA VAL A 152 23.53 -22.47 -9.96
C VAL A 152 22.63 -21.32 -9.50
N PHE A 153 22.96 -20.70 -8.38
CA PHE A 153 22.25 -19.56 -7.80
C PHE A 153 22.55 -18.21 -8.49
N HIS A 154 23.49 -18.18 -9.44
CA HIS A 154 23.75 -17.02 -10.31
C HIS A 154 23.03 -17.15 -11.66
N ASN A 155 22.27 -18.22 -11.86
CA ASN A 155 21.37 -18.36 -12.98
C ASN A 155 19.99 -17.81 -12.63
N HIS A 156 19.06 -17.86 -13.58
CA HIS A 156 17.75 -17.23 -13.45
C HIS A 156 16.62 -18.20 -13.76
N VAL A 157 15.41 -17.87 -13.33
CA VAL A 157 14.21 -18.64 -13.67
C VAL A 157 13.17 -17.68 -14.22
N GLU A 158 12.62 -18.03 -15.37
CA GLU A 158 11.61 -17.26 -16.09
C GLU A 158 10.42 -18.15 -16.43
N LEU A 159 9.30 -17.51 -16.77
CA LEU A 159 8.07 -18.20 -17.14
C LEU A 159 7.67 -17.85 -18.57
N VAL A 160 7.76 -18.80 -19.49
CA VAL A 160 7.35 -18.62 -20.87
C VAL A 160 5.83 -18.64 -20.95
N TYR A 161 5.25 -17.66 -21.64
CA TYR A 161 3.81 -17.55 -21.84
C TYR A 161 3.40 -17.50 -23.31
N GLY A 162 4.36 -17.41 -24.23
CA GLY A 162 4.09 -17.45 -25.66
C GLY A 162 5.35 -17.65 -26.47
N TYR A 163 5.20 -17.86 -27.78
CA TYR A 163 6.30 -17.84 -28.73
C TYR A 163 5.88 -17.41 -30.13
N ASP A 164 6.84 -16.84 -30.84
CA ASP A 164 6.85 -16.62 -32.28
C ASP A 164 7.89 -17.52 -32.95
N LEU A 165 7.51 -18.18 -34.04
CA LEU A 165 8.42 -18.98 -34.85
C LEU A 165 8.31 -18.55 -36.30
N ALA A 166 9.39 -17.98 -36.82
CA ALA A 166 9.54 -17.62 -38.23
C ALA A 166 10.69 -18.43 -38.83
N ASP A 167 10.35 -19.40 -39.68
CA ASP A 167 11.26 -20.43 -40.17
C ASP A 167 11.95 -21.18 -39.01
N SER A 168 13.20 -20.85 -38.74
CA SER A 168 13.97 -21.42 -37.63
C SER A 168 14.27 -20.41 -36.52
N GLN A 169 13.88 -19.15 -36.67
CA GLN A 169 14.04 -18.13 -35.65
C GLN A 169 12.88 -18.23 -34.66
N LEU A 170 13.19 -18.70 -33.45
CA LEU A 170 12.27 -18.78 -32.32
C LEU A 170 12.46 -17.54 -31.44
N THR A 171 11.35 -16.93 -31.04
CA THR A 171 11.28 -15.86 -30.05
C THR A 171 10.27 -16.27 -29.00
N LEU A 172 10.74 -16.55 -27.78
CA LEU A 172 9.91 -16.83 -26.62
C LEU A 172 9.48 -15.51 -25.97
N HIS A 173 8.23 -15.41 -25.57
CA HIS A 173 7.69 -14.33 -24.74
C HIS A 173 7.70 -14.79 -23.28
N VAL A 174 8.35 -14.03 -22.40
CA VAL A 174 8.66 -14.46 -21.03
C VAL A 174 8.23 -13.44 -19.99
N TYR A 175 7.75 -13.95 -18.86
CA TYR A 175 7.70 -13.20 -17.61
C TYR A 175 9.07 -13.27 -16.93
N ASP A 176 9.68 -12.10 -16.78
CA ASP A 176 10.89 -11.91 -15.99
C ASP A 176 10.58 -11.07 -14.74
N CYS A 177 10.69 -11.69 -13.57
CA CYS A 177 10.39 -11.07 -12.28
C CYS A 177 11.31 -9.90 -11.90
N ASN A 178 12.45 -9.72 -12.58
CA ASN A 178 13.29 -8.53 -12.43
C ASN A 178 12.72 -7.31 -13.17
N TYR A 179 11.74 -7.50 -14.07
CA TYR A 179 11.08 -6.46 -14.86
C TYR A 179 9.55 -6.56 -14.72
N PRO A 180 8.99 -6.37 -13.51
CA PRO A 180 7.57 -6.60 -13.25
C PRO A 180 6.68 -5.76 -14.16
N GLY A 181 5.62 -6.40 -14.67
CA GLY A 181 4.60 -5.79 -15.52
C GLY A 181 5.02 -5.48 -16.96
N ARG A 182 6.21 -5.94 -17.41
CA ARG A 182 6.65 -5.82 -18.80
C ARG A 182 6.16 -7.02 -19.62
N ASP A 183 5.38 -6.75 -20.67
CA ASP A 183 4.87 -7.76 -21.60
C ASP A 183 5.78 -7.97 -22.81
N ASP A 184 6.86 -7.21 -22.94
CA ASP A 184 7.73 -7.18 -24.14
C ASP A 184 9.08 -7.87 -23.91
N ILE A 185 9.25 -8.61 -22.81
CA ILE A 185 10.47 -9.37 -22.54
C ILE A 185 10.48 -10.65 -23.37
N THR A 186 11.58 -10.89 -24.07
CA THR A 186 11.74 -12.01 -25.00
C THR A 186 13.10 -12.67 -24.92
N ILE A 187 13.14 -13.96 -25.26
CA ILE A 187 14.37 -14.74 -25.52
C ILE A 187 14.33 -15.22 -26.96
N SER A 188 15.35 -14.91 -27.75
CA SER A 188 15.41 -15.27 -29.18
C SER A 188 16.60 -16.15 -29.52
N LEU A 189 16.36 -17.21 -30.29
CA LEU A 189 17.38 -18.15 -30.77
C LEU A 189 16.98 -18.79 -32.12
N ASP A 190 17.99 -19.17 -32.91
CA ASP A 190 17.78 -19.93 -34.15
C ASP A 190 17.91 -21.44 -33.89
N ILE A 191 16.76 -22.13 -33.91
CA ILE A 191 16.61 -23.57 -33.64
C ILE A 191 16.82 -24.47 -34.87
N GLY A 192 17.20 -23.91 -36.02
CA GLY A 192 17.27 -24.65 -37.30
C GLY A 192 18.42 -25.66 -37.37
N SER A 193 19.38 -25.55 -36.46
CA SER A 193 20.50 -26.48 -36.36
C SER A 193 21.05 -26.49 -34.93
N ARG A 194 21.30 -27.68 -34.39
CA ARG A 194 21.92 -27.86 -33.07
C ARG A 194 23.38 -27.41 -33.02
N ILE A 195 24.06 -27.39 -34.17
CA ILE A 195 25.50 -27.10 -34.31
C ILE A 195 25.71 -26.32 -35.62
N PRO A 196 26.58 -25.28 -35.65
CA PRO A 196 27.36 -24.74 -34.52
C PRO A 196 26.47 -24.00 -33.52
N ALA A 197 27.00 -23.75 -32.32
CA ALA A 197 26.33 -22.93 -31.32
C ALA A 197 26.12 -21.51 -31.86
N LYS A 198 24.92 -20.96 -31.64
CA LYS A 198 24.54 -19.60 -32.03
C LYS A 198 24.25 -18.77 -30.80
N ALA A 199 24.19 -17.46 -30.98
CA ALA A 199 23.80 -16.56 -29.90
C ALA A 199 22.34 -16.79 -29.51
N ILE A 200 22.07 -16.64 -28.21
CA ILE A 200 20.72 -16.55 -27.67
C ILE A 200 20.61 -15.15 -27.06
N GLU A 201 19.67 -14.38 -27.57
CA GLU A 201 19.52 -12.96 -27.26
C GLU A 201 18.32 -12.73 -26.34
N THR A 202 18.44 -11.78 -25.42
CA THR A 202 17.35 -11.37 -24.52
C THR A 202 17.38 -9.86 -24.30
N ASN A 203 16.20 -9.27 -24.07
CA ASN A 203 16.06 -7.88 -23.59
C ASN A 203 15.65 -7.81 -22.11
N GLY A 204 15.62 -8.94 -21.40
CA GLY A 204 15.40 -9.06 -19.96
C GLY A 204 16.71 -9.31 -19.20
N THR A 205 16.64 -10.18 -18.18
CA THR A 205 17.79 -10.55 -17.37
C THR A 205 18.85 -11.26 -18.20
N ASP A 206 20.08 -10.79 -18.12
CA ASP A 206 21.21 -11.30 -18.90
C ASP A 206 22.41 -11.66 -18.00
N GLY A 207 23.44 -12.27 -18.60
CA GLY A 207 24.65 -12.64 -17.87
C GLY A 207 25.66 -11.50 -17.67
N SER A 208 25.33 -10.24 -17.99
CA SER A 208 26.30 -9.13 -17.97
C SER A 208 26.88 -8.89 -16.59
N PHE A 209 26.08 -9.09 -15.55
CA PHE A 209 26.51 -9.00 -14.15
C PHE A 209 27.62 -10.01 -13.79
N TYR A 210 27.73 -11.09 -14.56
CA TYR A 210 28.67 -12.19 -14.33
C TYR A 210 29.75 -12.30 -15.43
N GLY A 211 29.91 -11.25 -16.24
CA GLY A 211 30.95 -11.18 -17.28
C GLY A 211 30.57 -11.77 -18.63
N SER A 212 29.32 -12.19 -18.83
CA SER A 212 28.79 -12.53 -20.15
C SER A 212 28.50 -11.26 -20.98
N GLN A 213 28.29 -11.41 -22.28
CA GLN A 213 27.93 -10.27 -23.13
C GLN A 213 26.52 -9.75 -22.75
N PRO A 214 26.32 -8.42 -22.66
CA PRO A 214 24.99 -7.84 -22.45
C PRO A 214 23.99 -8.29 -23.51
N GLY A 215 22.74 -8.48 -23.08
CA GLY A 215 21.62 -8.96 -23.89
C GLY A 215 21.74 -10.43 -24.32
N ARG A 216 22.54 -11.24 -23.62
CA ARG A 216 22.73 -12.66 -23.94
C ARG A 216 22.60 -13.58 -22.73
N ILE A 217 22.04 -14.75 -23.01
CA ILE A 217 22.05 -15.92 -22.13
C ILE A 217 22.83 -17.04 -22.80
N ARG A 218 23.24 -18.05 -22.03
CA ARG A 218 23.99 -19.20 -22.55
C ARG A 218 23.08 -20.31 -23.08
N GLY A 219 21.92 -20.49 -22.44
CA GLY A 219 20.98 -21.55 -22.74
C GLY A 219 19.80 -21.55 -21.78
N PHE A 220 18.86 -22.44 -22.00
CA PHE A 220 17.76 -22.70 -21.07
C PHE A 220 17.30 -24.15 -21.14
N PHE A 221 16.57 -24.58 -20.11
CA PHE A 221 15.90 -25.89 -20.09
C PHE A 221 14.57 -25.82 -19.34
N VAL A 222 13.64 -26.73 -19.64
CA VAL A 222 12.33 -26.77 -18.99
C VAL A 222 12.45 -27.28 -17.56
N LEU A 223 11.81 -26.58 -16.61
CA LEU A 223 11.73 -27.01 -15.22
C LEU A 223 10.44 -27.83 -15.00
N PRO A 224 10.50 -28.94 -14.23
CA PRO A 224 9.29 -29.60 -13.79
C PRO A 224 8.51 -28.66 -12.85
N TYR A 225 7.18 -28.77 -12.89
CA TYR A 225 6.31 -27.93 -12.08
C TYR A 225 5.25 -28.77 -11.37
N SER A 226 5.03 -28.48 -10.10
CA SER A 226 3.91 -28.97 -9.31
C SER A 226 3.10 -27.79 -8.78
N PRO A 227 1.77 -27.75 -8.99
CA PRO A 227 0.92 -26.67 -8.50
C PRO A 227 0.97 -26.52 -6.97
N ALA A 228 0.95 -25.27 -6.49
CA ALA A 228 0.73 -24.94 -5.09
C ALA A 228 -0.47 -24.01 -4.93
N ASP A 229 -1.12 -24.05 -3.76
CA ASP A 229 -2.24 -23.15 -3.44
C ASP A 229 -1.72 -21.72 -3.20
N PRO A 230 -2.14 -20.71 -3.99
CA PRO A 230 -1.73 -19.32 -3.81
C PRO A 230 -2.54 -18.59 -2.72
N SER A 231 -3.47 -19.25 -2.02
CA SER A 231 -4.25 -18.61 -0.94
C SER A 231 -3.41 -17.90 0.14
N PRO A 232 -2.21 -18.38 0.55
CA PRO A 232 -1.37 -17.68 1.52
C PRO A 232 -0.85 -16.31 1.07
N LEU A 233 -0.97 -16.00 -0.23
CA LEU A 233 -0.52 -14.75 -0.82
C LEU A 233 -1.49 -13.60 -0.61
N TYR A 234 -2.73 -13.88 -0.20
CA TYR A 234 -3.80 -12.89 -0.12
C TYR A 234 -4.01 -12.48 1.34
N VAL A 235 -3.18 -11.55 1.80
CA VAL A 235 -3.21 -11.02 3.16
C VAL A 235 -3.92 -9.67 3.17
N ASP A 236 -5.06 -9.60 3.86
CA ASP A 236 -5.75 -8.35 4.18
C ASP A 236 -5.09 -7.72 5.42
N ASP A 237 -4.38 -6.60 5.24
CA ASP A 237 -3.74 -5.88 6.34
C ASP A 237 -3.63 -4.38 6.05
N GLY A 238 -3.62 -3.56 7.09
CA GLY A 238 -3.55 -2.11 6.97
C GLY A 238 -3.60 -1.38 8.31
N ALA A 239 -3.70 -0.06 8.26
CA ALA A 239 -3.92 0.75 9.47
C ALA A 239 -4.84 1.93 9.18
N VAL A 240 -5.68 2.25 10.17
CA VAL A 240 -6.55 3.42 10.15
C VAL A 240 -5.97 4.51 11.04
N SER A 241 -6.02 5.76 10.60
CA SER A 241 -5.61 6.93 11.38
C SER A 241 -6.64 8.05 11.26
N ILE A 242 -6.86 8.76 12.37
CA ILE A 242 -7.77 9.90 12.43
C ILE A 242 -6.99 11.16 12.05
N GLN A 243 -7.42 11.81 10.97
CA GLN A 243 -6.84 13.07 10.48
C GLN A 243 -7.60 14.28 11.02
N THR A 244 -8.92 14.17 11.13
CA THR A 244 -9.79 15.15 11.77
C THR A 244 -10.74 14.42 12.72
N PRO A 245 -10.51 14.50 14.05
CA PRO A 245 -11.34 13.82 15.03
C PRO A 245 -12.70 14.50 15.19
N PRO A 246 -13.66 13.84 15.86
CA PRO A 246 -14.85 14.51 16.36
C PRO A 246 -14.50 15.72 17.24
N PRO A 247 -15.38 16.72 17.34
CA PRO A 247 -15.22 17.80 18.32
C PRO A 247 -15.01 17.25 19.74
N PRO A 248 -14.17 17.90 20.56
CA PRO A 248 -13.83 17.43 21.90
C PRO A 248 -15.02 17.45 22.88
N LEU A 249 -16.13 18.09 22.51
CA LEU A 249 -17.42 18.06 23.20
C LEU A 249 -18.52 18.18 22.15
N MET A 250 -19.55 17.34 22.26
CA MET A 250 -20.70 17.38 21.36
C MET A 250 -22.01 17.46 22.15
N SER A 251 -22.98 18.19 21.60
CA SER A 251 -24.37 18.12 22.07
C SER A 251 -25.03 16.82 21.59
N PRO A 252 -26.03 16.30 22.31
CA PRO A 252 -26.81 15.17 21.83
C PRO A 252 -27.39 15.42 20.43
N SER A 253 -27.29 14.43 19.54
CA SER A 253 -27.73 14.53 18.13
C SER A 253 -27.02 15.58 17.29
N GLN A 254 -25.92 16.16 17.77
CA GLN A 254 -25.08 17.05 16.97
C GLN A 254 -24.37 16.26 15.87
N SER A 255 -24.34 16.81 14.65
CA SER A 255 -23.53 16.28 13.57
C SER A 255 -22.17 16.97 13.47
N ALA A 256 -21.16 16.23 13.04
CA ALA A 256 -19.83 16.74 12.73
C ALA A 256 -19.23 15.97 11.55
N THR A 257 -18.34 16.62 10.81
CA THR A 257 -17.59 15.97 9.74
C THR A 257 -16.23 15.54 10.27
N VAL A 258 -15.84 14.29 9.98
CA VAL A 258 -14.56 13.70 10.38
C VAL A 258 -13.79 13.23 9.15
N ILE A 259 -12.47 13.17 9.28
CA ILE A 259 -11.59 12.69 8.21
C ILE A 259 -10.70 11.60 8.79
N LEU A 260 -10.79 10.41 8.21
CA LEU A 260 -9.93 9.28 8.53
C LEU A 260 -9.13 8.90 7.27
N SER A 261 -7.98 8.28 7.47
CA SER A 261 -7.21 7.65 6.40
C SER A 261 -6.97 6.18 6.72
N ALA A 262 -7.05 5.33 5.69
CA ALA A 262 -6.75 3.91 5.79
C ALA A 262 -5.66 3.53 4.77
N THR A 263 -4.54 3.01 5.24
CA THR A 263 -3.40 2.60 4.39
C THR A 263 -3.34 1.09 4.29
N ASN A 264 -3.18 0.57 3.07
CA ASN A 264 -3.09 -0.86 2.79
C ASN A 264 -1.64 -1.35 2.95
N TYR A 265 -1.42 -2.24 3.92
CA TYR A 265 -0.13 -2.88 4.21
C TYR A 265 -0.11 -4.38 3.87
N GLY A 266 -1.24 -4.90 3.36
CA GLY A 266 -1.36 -6.27 2.90
C GLY A 266 -0.88 -6.45 1.48
N THR A 267 -1.32 -7.54 0.85
CA THR A 267 -1.02 -7.89 -0.55
C THR A 267 -2.24 -7.92 -1.44
N THR A 268 -3.44 -7.88 -0.84
CA THR A 268 -4.73 -7.79 -1.52
C THR A 268 -5.07 -6.34 -1.86
N SER A 269 -5.64 -6.09 -3.03
CA SER A 269 -6.29 -4.82 -3.32
C SER A 269 -7.65 -4.75 -2.61
N TRP A 270 -7.90 -3.68 -1.87
CA TRP A 270 -9.19 -3.47 -1.22
C TRP A 270 -10.18 -2.93 -2.24
N ASP A 271 -11.03 -3.80 -2.78
CA ASP A 271 -12.08 -3.42 -3.74
C ASP A 271 -13.41 -3.16 -3.01
N PRO A 272 -14.01 -1.95 -3.12
CA PRO A 272 -15.33 -1.69 -2.53
C PRO A 272 -16.43 -2.64 -3.04
N GLY A 273 -16.32 -3.15 -4.27
CA GLY A 273 -17.21 -4.17 -4.84
C GLY A 273 -17.04 -5.55 -4.22
N ALA A 274 -15.85 -5.88 -3.71
CA ALA A 274 -15.54 -7.12 -2.99
C ALA A 274 -15.82 -7.04 -1.48
N GLY A 275 -16.38 -5.93 -1.02
CA GLY A 275 -16.90 -5.79 0.33
C GLY A 275 -16.00 -5.07 1.33
N TYR A 276 -14.88 -4.49 0.89
CA TYR A 276 -13.98 -3.74 1.76
C TYR A 276 -14.59 -2.40 2.19
N ARG A 277 -14.62 -2.15 3.51
CA ARG A 277 -15.22 -0.98 4.14
C ARG A 277 -14.45 -0.58 5.39
N LEU A 278 -14.66 0.65 5.84
CA LEU A 278 -14.32 1.05 7.20
C LEU A 278 -15.54 0.80 8.09
N GLY A 279 -15.34 0.16 9.25
CA GLY A 279 -16.40 -0.17 10.19
C GLY A 279 -16.14 0.41 11.59
N SER A 280 -17.22 0.75 12.28
CA SER A 280 -17.18 1.33 13.63
C SER A 280 -16.73 0.31 14.67
N GLN A 281 -15.95 0.79 15.64
CA GLN A 281 -15.43 0.06 16.79
C GLN A 281 -15.77 0.79 18.09
N ASP A 282 -15.36 0.21 19.21
CA ASP A 282 -15.58 0.70 20.58
C ASP A 282 -17.04 1.06 20.91
N PRO A 283 -17.99 0.09 20.88
CA PRO A 283 -17.80 -1.36 20.70
C PRO A 283 -17.83 -1.80 19.22
N GLN A 284 -17.27 -2.97 18.90
CA GLN A 284 -17.27 -3.49 17.52
C GLN A 284 -18.68 -3.52 16.91
N ASP A 285 -18.79 -3.01 15.68
CA ASP A 285 -19.98 -3.12 14.81
C ASP A 285 -21.24 -2.42 15.35
N ASN A 286 -21.07 -1.19 15.84
CA ASN A 286 -22.15 -0.36 16.37
C ASN A 286 -22.71 0.69 15.36
N THR A 287 -23.69 1.47 15.80
CA THR A 287 -24.20 2.63 15.05
C THR A 287 -24.33 3.89 15.91
N GLU A 288 -23.51 4.01 16.97
CA GLU A 288 -23.58 5.10 17.95
C GLU A 288 -23.39 6.47 17.29
N TRP A 289 -22.53 6.53 16.27
CA TRP A 289 -22.24 7.74 15.51
C TRP A 289 -23.17 7.95 14.30
N GLY A 290 -24.35 7.31 14.30
CA GLY A 290 -25.35 7.39 13.24
C GLY A 290 -25.08 6.51 12.02
N THR A 291 -23.88 5.93 11.92
CA THR A 291 -23.50 4.94 10.90
C THR A 291 -22.48 3.96 11.49
N GLY A 292 -22.53 2.71 11.02
CA GLY A 292 -21.55 1.68 11.38
C GLY A 292 -20.59 1.31 10.25
N ARG A 293 -20.79 1.87 9.03
CA ARG A 293 -20.04 1.49 7.82
C ARG A 293 -19.81 2.67 6.91
N ILE A 294 -18.57 2.83 6.47
CA ILE A 294 -18.16 3.79 5.45
C ILE A 294 -17.56 3.02 4.27
N LYS A 295 -18.09 3.26 3.08
CA LYS A 295 -17.58 2.66 1.85
C LYS A 295 -16.25 3.32 1.48
N ILE A 296 -15.24 2.53 1.12
CA ILE A 296 -14.02 3.08 0.52
C ILE A 296 -14.32 3.64 -0.88
N PRO A 297 -13.69 4.75 -1.29
CA PRO A 297 -14.11 5.49 -2.49
C PRO A 297 -13.76 4.76 -3.79
N THR A 298 -12.63 4.05 -3.81
CA THR A 298 -12.07 3.34 -4.96
C THR A 298 -11.35 2.08 -4.50
N VAL A 299 -10.85 1.29 -5.46
CA VAL A 299 -9.89 0.22 -5.16
C VAL A 299 -8.63 0.83 -4.55
N ILE A 300 -8.13 0.23 -3.46
CA ILE A 300 -6.91 0.64 -2.77
C ILE A 300 -5.89 -0.50 -2.88
N ASP A 301 -4.93 -0.34 -3.78
CA ASP A 301 -3.83 -1.29 -3.97
C ASP A 301 -2.86 -1.28 -2.77
N PRO A 302 -2.09 -2.35 -2.54
CA PRO A 302 -1.04 -2.37 -1.51
C PRO A 302 -0.11 -1.16 -1.58
N GLY A 303 0.19 -0.56 -0.43
CA GLY A 303 0.98 0.67 -0.31
C GLY A 303 0.20 1.97 -0.52
N ALA A 304 -1.04 1.91 -1.02
CA ALA A 304 -1.88 3.09 -1.20
C ALA A 304 -2.71 3.44 0.07
N THR A 305 -3.17 4.69 0.14
CA THR A 305 -3.99 5.21 1.24
C THR A 305 -5.31 5.77 0.73
N ALA A 306 -6.42 5.34 1.33
CA ALA A 306 -7.73 5.96 1.17
C ALA A 306 -7.89 7.12 2.15
N VAL A 307 -8.46 8.24 1.69
CA VAL A 307 -8.95 9.33 2.56
C VAL A 307 -10.47 9.27 2.59
N LEU A 308 -11.03 9.15 3.78
CA LEU A 308 -12.45 8.95 4.06
C LEU A 308 -12.97 10.19 4.78
N ASN A 309 -13.77 10.98 4.07
CA ASN A 309 -14.46 12.14 4.61
C ASN A 309 -15.94 11.81 4.76
N PHE A 310 -16.46 11.83 5.97
CA PHE A 310 -17.86 11.47 6.25
C PHE A 310 -18.42 12.21 7.47
N ASP A 311 -19.74 12.31 7.50
CA ASP A 311 -20.46 12.92 8.60
C ASP A 311 -20.83 11.87 9.66
N ILE A 312 -20.70 12.27 10.92
CA ILE A 312 -21.12 11.50 12.09
C ILE A 312 -22.22 12.27 12.83
N THR A 313 -23.06 11.55 13.57
CA THR A 313 -24.09 12.14 14.44
C THR A 313 -23.97 11.55 15.83
N ALA A 314 -23.76 12.40 16.84
CA ALA A 314 -23.65 11.96 18.22
C ALA A 314 -24.97 11.33 18.71
N PRO A 315 -24.93 10.33 19.63
CA PRO A 315 -26.12 9.77 20.26
C PRO A 315 -27.01 10.82 20.93
N SER A 316 -28.29 10.50 21.13
CA SER A 316 -29.19 11.34 21.92
C SER A 316 -28.95 11.24 23.43
N SER A 317 -28.25 10.20 23.88
CA SER A 317 -27.88 10.00 25.28
C SER A 317 -26.59 10.74 25.64
N SER A 318 -26.54 11.26 26.86
CA SER A 318 -25.31 11.83 27.41
C SER A 318 -24.33 10.75 27.87
N GLY A 319 -23.04 10.94 27.67
CA GLY A 319 -21.99 10.01 28.10
C GLY A 319 -20.67 10.24 27.37
N ASN A 320 -19.64 9.51 27.78
CA ASN A 320 -18.42 9.40 26.98
C ASN A 320 -18.63 8.26 25.99
N ILE A 321 -18.66 8.60 24.70
CA ILE A 321 -18.98 7.68 23.60
C ILE A 321 -17.68 7.34 22.87
N GLY A 322 -17.43 6.04 22.66
CA GLY A 322 -16.22 5.56 22.00
C GLY A 322 -16.22 5.89 20.51
N PHE A 323 -15.13 6.43 20.00
CA PHE A 323 -14.93 6.71 18.58
C PHE A 323 -13.66 6.00 18.12
N GLU A 324 -13.86 4.87 17.44
CA GLU A 324 -12.81 4.05 16.87
C GLU A 324 -13.31 3.42 15.57
N TRP A 325 -12.40 3.19 14.62
CA TRP A 325 -12.72 2.59 13.33
C TRP A 325 -11.64 1.62 12.88
N GLN A 326 -12.06 0.54 12.23
CA GLN A 326 -11.17 -0.49 11.69
C GLN A 326 -11.63 -0.90 10.29
N MET A 327 -10.70 -1.39 9.47
CA MET A 327 -11.06 -1.98 8.18
C MET A 327 -11.76 -3.33 8.37
N VAL A 328 -12.75 -3.58 7.51
CA VAL A 328 -13.52 -4.82 7.46
C VAL A 328 -13.73 -5.25 6.02
N ARG A 329 -13.67 -6.56 5.78
CA ARG A 329 -14.20 -7.18 4.57
C ARG A 329 -15.48 -7.89 4.94
N GLU A 330 -16.61 -7.36 4.44
CA GLU A 330 -17.95 -7.82 4.84
C GLU A 330 -18.10 -9.34 4.78
N SER A 331 -18.66 -9.91 5.85
CA SER A 331 -18.87 -11.36 6.02
C SER A 331 -17.60 -12.23 5.96
N VAL A 332 -16.40 -11.62 5.97
CA VAL A 332 -15.12 -12.35 6.03
C VAL A 332 -14.46 -12.13 7.38
N HIS A 333 -13.91 -10.94 7.64
CA HIS A 333 -13.23 -10.62 8.91
C HIS A 333 -12.94 -9.12 9.04
N TRP A 334 -12.61 -8.71 10.27
CA TRP A 334 -11.99 -7.42 10.59
C TRP A 334 -10.47 -7.56 10.52
N PHE A 335 -9.78 -6.54 10.02
CA PHE A 335 -8.34 -6.64 9.76
C PHE A 335 -7.61 -5.31 9.94
N GLY A 336 -6.29 -5.40 10.01
CA GLY A 336 -5.41 -4.26 10.23
C GLY A 336 -5.51 -3.65 11.63
N THR A 337 -4.70 -2.62 11.85
CA THR A 337 -4.69 -1.84 13.10
C THR A 337 -5.84 -0.84 13.09
N PRO A 338 -6.73 -0.86 14.10
CA PRO A 338 -7.78 0.16 14.23
C PRO A 338 -7.17 1.55 14.45
N SER A 339 -7.97 2.60 14.25
CA SER A 339 -7.61 3.95 14.67
C SER A 339 -7.38 4.01 16.18
N THR A 340 -6.67 5.01 16.68
CA THR A 340 -6.66 5.30 18.11
C THR A 340 -8.10 5.55 18.62
N ALA A 341 -8.55 4.80 19.61
CA ALA A 341 -9.84 5.02 20.26
C ALA A 341 -9.87 6.39 20.97
N ILE A 342 -10.94 7.14 20.75
CA ILE A 342 -11.21 8.44 21.40
C ILE A 342 -12.52 8.35 22.16
N ALA A 343 -12.52 8.68 23.45
CA ALA A 343 -13.74 8.86 24.23
C ALA A 343 -14.27 10.29 24.05
N VAL A 344 -15.37 10.46 23.32
CA VAL A 344 -15.97 11.76 23.03
C VAL A 344 -17.08 12.06 24.04
N PRO A 345 -16.98 13.13 24.84
CA PRO A 345 -18.07 13.51 25.74
C PRO A 345 -19.24 14.09 24.93
N VAL A 346 -20.41 13.49 25.12
CA VAL A 346 -21.68 13.89 24.51
C VAL A 346 -22.63 14.33 25.62
N GLY A 347 -23.16 15.54 25.55
CA GLY A 347 -24.14 16.05 26.51
C GLY A 347 -23.67 16.05 27.98
N ILE A 348 -22.35 16.04 28.22
CA ILE A 348 -21.76 16.16 29.55
C ILE A 348 -21.43 17.64 29.81
N GLU A 349 -21.85 18.16 30.96
CA GLU A 349 -21.42 19.49 31.41
C GLU A 349 -19.92 19.45 31.73
N SER A 350 -19.12 20.26 31.02
CA SER A 350 -17.69 20.42 31.31
C SER A 350 -17.50 21.52 32.35
N PRO A 351 -16.91 21.23 33.54
CA PRO A 351 -16.64 22.26 34.54
C PRO A 351 -15.75 23.39 34.02
N GLN A 352 -14.87 23.09 33.06
CA GLN A 352 -14.04 24.08 32.38
C GLN A 352 -14.89 24.98 31.46
N CYS A 353 -15.84 24.41 30.72
CA CYS A 353 -16.79 25.18 29.92
C CYS A 353 -17.66 26.06 30.83
N SER A 354 -18.22 25.52 31.92
CA SER A 354 -19.03 26.30 32.86
C SER A 354 -18.24 27.46 33.50
N ALA A 355 -16.97 27.24 33.82
CA ALA A 355 -16.10 28.29 34.36
C ALA A 355 -15.80 29.39 33.33
N LEU A 356 -15.54 29.02 32.07
CA LEU A 356 -15.33 29.96 30.98
C LEU A 356 -16.61 30.74 30.64
N GLU A 357 -17.76 30.07 30.63
CA GLU A 357 -19.07 30.69 30.44
C GLU A 357 -19.37 31.72 31.55
N ALA A 358 -19.07 31.40 32.81
CA ALA A 358 -19.24 32.33 33.92
C ALA A 358 -18.32 33.56 33.79
N GLN A 359 -17.05 33.36 33.39
CA GLN A 359 -16.13 34.47 33.14
C GLN A 359 -16.59 35.33 31.95
N TYR A 360 -17.04 34.69 30.85
CA TYR A 360 -17.59 35.36 29.68
C TYR A 360 -18.80 36.22 30.06
N ALA A 361 -19.77 35.65 30.78
CA ALA A 361 -20.96 36.36 31.23
C ALA A 361 -20.61 37.57 32.11
N GLY A 362 -19.63 37.42 33.00
CA GLY A 362 -19.15 38.52 33.84
C GLY A 362 -18.54 39.68 33.03
N LEU A 363 -17.68 39.38 32.05
CA LEU A 363 -17.08 40.40 31.18
C LEU A 363 -18.10 41.01 30.21
N ALA A 364 -19.02 40.21 29.69
CA ALA A 364 -20.10 40.67 28.81
C ALA A 364 -21.03 41.66 29.53
N SER A 365 -21.39 41.37 30.79
CA SER A 365 -22.16 42.29 31.64
C SER A 365 -21.43 43.61 31.87
N GLN A 366 -20.12 43.57 32.19
CA GLN A 366 -19.33 44.79 32.36
C GLN A 366 -19.26 45.63 31.08
N LEU A 367 -19.18 44.97 29.92
CA LEU A 367 -19.15 45.66 28.64
C LEU A 367 -20.50 46.35 28.35
N ASP A 368 -21.62 45.69 28.65
CA ASP A 368 -22.98 46.24 28.51
C ASP A 368 -23.18 47.45 29.45
N ASP A 369 -22.78 47.33 30.72
CA ASP A 369 -22.83 48.43 31.70
C ASP A 369 -22.04 49.67 31.23
N LEU A 370 -20.83 49.47 30.70
CA LEU A 370 -20.00 50.56 30.18
C LEU A 370 -20.57 51.18 28.90
N GLN A 371 -21.20 50.37 28.03
CA GLN A 371 -21.89 50.85 26.84
C GLN A 371 -23.16 51.63 27.20
N GLN A 372 -23.84 51.26 28.28
CA GLN A 372 -24.94 52.05 28.80
C GLN A 372 -24.43 53.37 29.41
N GLU A 373 -23.35 53.33 30.20
CA GLU A 373 -22.73 54.51 30.80
C GLU A 373 -22.31 55.54 29.73
N ILE A 374 -21.67 55.10 28.64
CA ILE A 374 -21.27 56.00 27.54
C ILE A 374 -22.48 56.60 26.81
N SER A 375 -23.60 55.88 26.73
CA SER A 375 -24.84 56.35 26.09
C SER A 375 -25.58 57.42 26.91
N LEU A 376 -25.36 57.43 28.23
CA LEU A 376 -26.01 58.33 29.18
C LEU A 376 -25.21 59.61 29.46
N ILE A 377 -24.04 59.79 28.84
CA ILE A 377 -23.22 60.98 29.03
C ILE A 377 -24.02 62.24 28.63
N ASP A 378 -24.15 63.17 29.57
CA ASP A 378 -24.66 64.51 29.30
C ASP A 378 -23.59 65.35 28.60
N TRP A 379 -23.95 65.91 27.45
CA TRP A 379 -23.07 66.70 26.59
C TRP A 379 -23.21 68.22 26.81
N ALA A 380 -23.93 68.65 27.85
CA ALA A 380 -24.05 70.07 28.22
C ALA A 380 -22.69 70.75 28.49
N ASP A 381 -21.71 70.03 29.02
CA ASP A 381 -20.29 70.45 29.10
C ASP A 381 -19.41 69.56 28.18
N PRO A 382 -19.04 70.06 26.98
CA PRO A 382 -18.28 69.27 26.01
C PRO A 382 -16.89 68.84 26.47
N ILE A 383 -16.24 69.57 27.38
CA ILE A 383 -14.88 69.24 27.84
C ILE A 383 -14.96 68.06 28.81
N THR A 384 -15.85 68.16 29.81
CA THR A 384 -16.07 67.12 30.80
C THR A 384 -16.64 65.85 30.15
N ALA A 385 -17.60 65.98 29.23
CA ALA A 385 -18.18 64.85 28.50
C ALA A 385 -17.13 64.06 27.70
N ARG A 386 -16.19 64.75 27.01
CA ARG A 386 -15.09 64.09 26.29
C ARG A 386 -14.15 63.34 27.21
N GLN A 387 -13.81 63.91 28.37
CA GLN A 387 -12.94 63.25 29.35
C GLN A 387 -13.59 61.97 29.89
N THR A 388 -14.89 62.04 30.23
CA THR A 388 -15.68 60.88 30.69
C THR A 388 -15.80 59.81 29.60
N ALA A 389 -16.11 60.20 28.36
CA ALA A 389 -16.20 59.27 27.23
C ALA A 389 -14.84 58.57 26.95
N LEU A 390 -13.73 59.31 27.01
CA LEU A 390 -12.38 58.74 26.87
C LEU A 390 -12.05 57.76 28.00
N ALA A 391 -12.44 58.07 29.24
CA ALA A 391 -12.21 57.19 30.39
C ALA A 391 -13.00 55.88 30.26
N ILE A 392 -14.27 55.94 29.86
CA ILE A 392 -15.11 54.76 29.62
C ILE A 392 -14.60 53.96 28.41
N SER A 393 -14.24 54.62 27.31
CA SER A 393 -13.67 53.96 26.12
C SER A 393 -12.41 53.18 26.46
N ARG A 394 -11.50 53.71 27.28
CA ARG A 394 -10.31 52.96 27.74
C ARG A 394 -10.66 51.70 28.53
N LYS A 395 -11.73 51.71 29.32
CA LYS A 395 -12.21 50.51 30.04
C LYS A 395 -12.77 49.47 29.08
N ILE A 396 -13.56 49.91 28.08
CA ILE A 396 -14.07 49.05 27.01
C ILE A 396 -12.91 48.40 26.23
N ASP A 397 -11.93 49.20 25.81
CA ASP A 397 -10.75 48.74 25.07
C ASP A 397 -9.90 47.74 25.87
N ALA A 398 -9.95 47.80 27.20
CA ALA A 398 -9.27 46.84 28.08
C ALA A 398 -10.02 45.50 28.23
N ILE A 399 -11.35 45.51 28.16
CA ILE A 399 -12.20 44.31 28.34
C ILE A 399 -12.33 43.51 27.04
N GLN A 400 -12.46 44.18 25.89
CA GLN A 400 -12.60 43.53 24.58
C GLN A 400 -11.58 42.42 24.27
N PRO A 401 -10.26 42.61 24.49
CA PRO A 401 -9.29 41.54 24.23
C PRO A 401 -9.44 40.35 25.19
N LEU A 402 -9.93 40.56 26.41
CA LEU A 402 -10.19 39.49 27.37
C LEU A 402 -11.36 38.62 26.92
N VAL A 403 -12.44 39.26 26.44
CA VAL A 403 -13.60 38.55 25.87
C VAL A 403 -13.17 37.69 24.67
N ALA A 404 -12.41 38.26 23.73
CA ALA A 404 -11.91 37.52 22.57
C ALA A 404 -10.99 36.33 22.96
N SER A 405 -10.20 36.49 24.03
CA SER A 405 -9.36 35.42 24.57
C SER A 405 -10.17 34.26 25.16
N ILE A 406 -11.24 34.58 25.91
CA ILE A 406 -12.16 33.58 26.45
C ILE A 406 -12.90 32.87 25.31
N GLU A 407 -13.40 33.60 24.30
CA GLU A 407 -14.06 33.02 23.12
C GLU A 407 -13.14 32.03 22.39
N LYS A 408 -11.86 32.38 22.21
CA LYS A 408 -10.86 31.48 21.63
C LYS A 408 -10.64 30.22 22.49
N SER A 409 -10.64 30.37 23.81
CA SER A 409 -10.47 29.27 24.75
C SER A 409 -11.69 28.34 24.74
N MET A 410 -12.90 28.90 24.75
CA MET A 410 -14.17 28.18 24.60
C MET A 410 -14.21 27.41 23.27
N ALA A 411 -13.82 28.05 22.16
CA ALA A 411 -13.74 27.40 20.85
C ALA A 411 -12.74 26.24 20.84
N SER A 412 -11.58 26.38 21.47
CA SER A 412 -10.57 25.31 21.55
C SER A 412 -11.02 24.11 22.37
N LEU A 413 -11.94 24.30 23.31
CA LEU A 413 -12.50 23.27 24.17
C LEU A 413 -13.85 22.73 23.64
N GLY A 414 -14.37 23.27 22.54
CA GLY A 414 -15.68 22.89 22.00
C GLY A 414 -16.86 23.38 22.84
N CYS A 415 -16.66 24.36 23.72
CA CYS A 415 -17.75 24.99 24.46
C CYS A 415 -18.53 25.92 23.51
N LEU A 416 -19.85 25.78 23.42
CA LEU A 416 -20.68 26.72 22.66
C LEU A 416 -20.67 28.08 23.36
N PRO A 417 -20.32 29.20 22.70
CA PRO A 417 -20.52 30.51 23.30
C PRO A 417 -22.02 30.76 23.47
N PRO A 418 -22.50 31.23 24.64
CA PRO A 418 -23.88 31.68 24.75
C PRO A 418 -24.08 32.82 23.76
N THR A 419 -25.01 32.66 22.83
CA THR A 419 -25.35 33.70 21.85
C THR A 419 -25.88 34.94 22.57
N PHE A 420 -25.01 35.90 22.87
CA PHE A 420 -25.43 37.22 23.34
C PHE A 420 -26.10 37.94 22.16
N LYS A 421 -27.43 38.06 22.22
CA LYS A 421 -28.20 38.95 21.35
C LYS A 421 -27.86 40.40 21.73
N GLY A 422 -26.78 40.94 21.20
CA GLY A 422 -26.32 42.29 21.57
C GLY A 422 -25.30 42.91 20.63
N LYS A 423 -25.26 42.55 19.34
CA LYS A 423 -24.48 43.33 18.36
C LYS A 423 -25.28 44.57 17.94
N ALA A 424 -25.02 45.69 18.62
CA ALA A 424 -25.22 47.01 18.07
C ALA A 424 -23.90 47.80 18.26
N THR A 425 -22.93 47.57 17.39
CA THR A 425 -21.81 48.50 17.21
C THR A 425 -22.37 49.79 16.61
N ALA A 426 -22.70 50.76 17.46
CA ALA A 426 -22.96 52.13 17.02
C ALA A 426 -21.61 52.87 16.89
N PRO A 427 -21.27 53.47 15.73
CA PRO A 427 -20.05 54.24 15.60
C PRO A 427 -20.19 55.57 16.37
N LEU A 428 -19.28 55.83 17.29
CA LEU A 428 -19.10 57.14 17.93
C LEU A 428 -18.56 58.15 16.91
N THR A 429 -19.44 58.69 16.07
CA THR A 429 -19.19 59.93 15.33
C THR A 429 -20.41 60.85 15.41
N LYS A 430 -20.52 61.58 16.52
CA LYS A 430 -21.20 62.88 16.52
C LYS A 430 -20.14 63.96 16.70
N THR A 431 -19.61 64.43 15.58
CA THR A 431 -18.96 65.74 15.47
C THR A 431 -20.04 66.81 15.58
N SER A 432 -20.19 67.42 16.75
CA SER A 432 -20.78 68.75 16.87
C SER A 432 -19.67 69.79 16.84
N GLN A 433 -19.63 70.59 15.77
CA GLN A 433 -19.02 71.91 15.74
C GLN A 433 -20.12 72.94 15.47
N PRO A 434 -19.92 74.20 15.90
CA PRO A 434 -20.95 75.07 16.49
C PRO A 434 -22.06 75.52 15.56
#